data_AF-A0A6M2BBT2-F1
#
_entry.id   AF-A0A6M2BBT2-F1
#
_cell.length_a   1.000
_cell.length_b   1.000
_cell.length_c   1.000
_cell.angle_alpha   90.00
_cell.angle_beta   90.00
_cell.angle_gamma   90.00
#
_symmetry.space_group_name_H-M   'P 1'
#
loop_
_entity.id
_entity.type
_entity.pdbx_description
1 polymer ?
#
loop_
_entity_poly.entity_id
_entity_poly.type
_entity_poly.pdbx_seq_one_letter_code
_entity_poly.pdbx_strand_id
1 'polypeptide(L)'
;MQQNSTFKLANTVSIETLIQRLLRMNDANEHPFILQKDGNDIVASWNIVDAKWLEFFGAGGLKKQFELRLIFDDLNKIVKYKEKSSDLEWDASIKAFKFKKSVQYGKRLEFDMGASWGMRQNGTIGKIYGYKFNSTEITDPVFDVIKDCGWNIDLSVLDKKISRKAILCVVIPLIVVAFIALGALLFTSMSGVKDAARAEVDLLRSGNVIEAYQHSSSELQSRISNSDFQQIIQWNNRHPLF
;
A
#
# COMPACT_ATOMS: atom_id res chain seq x y z
N MET A 1 -12.64 -25.26 24.21
CA MET A 1 -11.86 -24.66 23.09
C MET A 1 -10.37 -24.45 23.40
N GLN A 2 -9.92 -24.38 24.66
CA GLN A 2 -8.50 -24.12 24.97
C GLN A 2 -7.53 -25.30 24.72
N GLN A 3 -7.97 -26.57 24.80
CA GLN A 3 -7.06 -27.73 24.69
C GLN A 3 -6.53 -28.01 23.27
N ASN A 4 -7.28 -27.66 22.21
CA ASN A 4 -6.82 -27.84 20.83
C ASN A 4 -5.72 -26.85 20.43
N SER A 5 -5.72 -25.65 21.02
CA SER A 5 -4.74 -24.61 20.70
C SER A 5 -3.38 -24.87 21.36
N THR A 6 -3.36 -25.42 22.57
CA THR A 6 -2.13 -25.81 23.27
C THR A 6 -1.47 -27.05 22.68
N PHE A 7 -2.24 -28.03 22.19
CA PHE A 7 -1.69 -29.21 21.49
C PHE A 7 -1.06 -28.83 20.13
N LYS A 8 -1.65 -27.86 19.40
CA LYS A 8 -1.14 -27.44 18.09
C LYS A 8 0.21 -26.72 18.17
N LEU A 9 0.43 -25.91 19.21
CA LEU A 9 1.70 -25.18 19.44
C LEU A 9 2.87 -26.11 19.84
N ALA A 10 2.58 -27.26 20.47
CA ALA A 10 3.62 -28.22 20.87
C ALA A 10 4.24 -28.99 19.70
N ASN A 11 3.56 -29.04 18.55
CA ASN A 11 3.99 -29.77 17.34
C ASN A 11 4.38 -28.86 16.17
N THR A 12 4.39 -27.53 16.35
CA THR A 12 4.80 -26.61 15.28
C THR A 12 6.31 -26.66 15.07
N VAL A 13 6.74 -26.98 13.85
CA VAL A 13 8.17 -27.04 13.50
C VAL A 13 8.77 -25.64 13.31
N SER A 14 10.10 -25.56 13.35
CA SER A 14 10.82 -24.31 13.04
C SER A 14 10.60 -23.87 11.59
N ILE A 15 10.77 -22.58 11.32
CA ILE A 15 10.70 -22.04 9.94
C ILE A 15 11.70 -22.73 9.00
N GLU A 16 12.89 -23.06 9.49
CA GLU A 16 13.92 -23.75 8.72
C GLU A 16 13.46 -25.15 8.30
N THR A 17 12.86 -25.91 9.21
CA THR A 17 12.30 -27.24 8.92
C THR A 17 11.14 -27.16 7.94
N LEU A 18 10.25 -26.16 8.09
CA LEU A 18 9.17 -25.92 7.14
C LEU A 18 9.71 -25.63 5.73
N ILE A 19 10.67 -24.70 5.62
CA ILE A 19 11.31 -24.34 4.35
C ILE A 19 11.97 -25.57 3.70
N GLN A 20 12.68 -26.38 4.48
CA GLN A 20 13.30 -27.61 3.97
C GLN A 20 12.27 -28.61 3.45
N ARG A 21 11.15 -28.81 4.15
CA ARG A 21 10.07 -29.71 3.71
C ARG A 21 9.41 -29.21 2.42
N LEU A 22 9.17 -27.90 2.31
CA LEU A 22 8.66 -27.30 1.09
C LEU A 22 9.62 -27.52 -0.08
N LEU A 23 10.91 -27.23 0.08
CA LEU A 23 11.89 -27.40 -1.00
C LEU A 23 12.08 -28.86 -1.44
N ARG A 24 11.94 -29.83 -0.52
CA ARG A 24 11.98 -31.26 -0.83
C ARG A 24 10.84 -31.72 -1.75
N MET A 25 9.74 -30.97 -1.86
CA MET A 25 8.68 -31.29 -2.81
C MET A 25 9.18 -31.28 -4.26
N ASN A 26 10.29 -30.60 -4.54
CA ASN A 26 10.92 -30.62 -5.86
C ASN A 26 11.56 -31.97 -6.21
N ASP A 27 11.96 -32.77 -5.20
CA ASP A 27 12.75 -33.99 -5.41
C ASP A 27 11.91 -35.14 -6.02
N ALA A 28 10.62 -35.18 -5.69
CA ALA A 28 9.72 -36.26 -6.11
C ALA A 28 9.19 -36.08 -7.55
N ASN A 29 9.33 -34.88 -8.15
CA ASN A 29 8.76 -34.51 -9.44
C ASN A 29 7.26 -34.88 -9.60
N GLU A 30 6.55 -35.01 -8.47
CA GLU A 30 5.13 -35.37 -8.39
C GLU A 30 4.21 -34.19 -8.73
N HIS A 31 4.77 -32.99 -8.75
CA HIS A 31 4.05 -31.74 -8.95
C HIS A 31 4.62 -30.96 -10.14
N PRO A 32 3.77 -30.24 -10.91
CA PRO A 32 4.20 -29.53 -12.11
C PRO A 32 4.85 -28.16 -11.82
N PHE A 33 5.04 -27.82 -10.55
CA PHE A 33 5.61 -26.55 -10.08
C PHE A 33 6.97 -26.76 -9.42
N ILE A 34 7.78 -25.70 -9.39
CA ILE A 34 9.09 -25.68 -8.73
C ILE A 34 9.07 -24.64 -7.62
N LEU A 35 9.44 -25.05 -6.40
CA LEU A 35 9.60 -24.19 -5.24
C LEU A 35 11.04 -23.68 -5.14
N GLN A 36 11.22 -22.37 -5.03
CA GLN A 36 12.54 -21.74 -4.91
C GLN A 36 12.54 -20.67 -3.83
N LYS A 37 13.70 -20.45 -3.21
CA LYS A 37 13.90 -19.31 -2.31
C LYS A 37 14.02 -18.02 -3.10
N ASP A 38 13.35 -16.98 -2.62
CA ASP A 38 13.50 -15.61 -3.11
C ASP A 38 13.62 -14.67 -1.91
N GLY A 39 14.87 -14.37 -1.54
CA GLY A 39 15.16 -13.69 -0.28
C GLY A 39 14.68 -14.51 0.92
N ASN A 40 13.76 -13.92 1.70
CA ASN A 40 13.14 -14.57 2.87
C ASN A 40 11.82 -15.31 2.53
N ASP A 41 11.37 -15.24 1.28
CA ASP A 41 10.14 -15.86 0.81
C ASP A 41 10.42 -17.18 0.08
N ILE A 42 9.37 -17.96 -0.13
CA ILE A 42 9.38 -19.10 -1.06
C ILE A 42 8.42 -18.80 -2.20
N VAL A 43 8.85 -19.03 -3.43
CA VAL A 43 8.02 -18.87 -4.62
C VAL A 43 7.86 -20.23 -5.30
N ALA A 44 6.62 -20.70 -5.41
CA ALA A 44 6.27 -21.80 -6.29
C ALA A 44 5.98 -21.23 -7.69
N SER A 45 6.71 -21.66 -8.71
CA SER A 45 6.52 -21.24 -10.10
C SER A 45 6.05 -22.41 -10.95
N TRP A 46 5.07 -22.15 -11.82
CA TRP A 46 4.60 -23.12 -12.81
C TRP A 46 4.44 -22.45 -14.18
N ASN A 47 5.10 -23.03 -15.18
CA ASN A 47 4.89 -22.72 -16.59
C ASN A 47 3.75 -23.59 -17.14
N ILE A 48 2.54 -23.04 -17.13
CA ILE A 48 1.30 -23.78 -17.43
C ILE A 48 1.21 -24.24 -18.89
N VAL A 49 1.85 -23.50 -19.82
CA VAL A 49 1.61 -23.67 -21.27
C VAL A 49 2.83 -24.23 -22.03
N ASP A 50 3.91 -24.61 -21.35
CA ASP A 50 5.15 -24.96 -22.05
C ASP A 50 5.16 -26.37 -22.68
N ALA A 51 4.44 -27.35 -22.12
CA ALA A 51 4.55 -28.75 -22.56
C ALA A 51 3.39 -29.25 -23.45
N LYS A 52 2.13 -28.89 -23.14
CA LYS A 52 0.96 -29.46 -23.84
C LYS A 52 0.57 -28.73 -25.13
N TRP A 53 1.05 -27.50 -25.34
CA TRP A 53 0.60 -26.64 -26.42
C TRP A 53 1.68 -26.28 -27.46
N LEU A 54 2.93 -26.71 -27.21
CA LEU A 54 4.06 -26.51 -28.11
C LEU A 54 3.81 -27.18 -29.49
N GLU A 55 3.12 -28.31 -29.51
CA GLU A 55 2.71 -29.02 -30.73
C GLU A 55 1.66 -28.28 -31.57
N PHE A 56 0.91 -27.36 -30.96
CA PHE A 56 -0.28 -26.74 -31.57
C PHE A 56 -0.09 -25.26 -31.94
N PHE A 57 0.71 -24.52 -31.16
CA PHE A 57 0.99 -23.11 -31.44
C PHE A 57 2.39 -22.87 -32.03
N GLY A 58 3.18 -23.93 -32.23
CA GLY A 58 4.57 -23.82 -32.67
C GLY A 58 5.43 -23.03 -31.67
N ALA A 59 6.61 -22.60 -32.10
CA ALA A 59 7.56 -21.86 -31.25
C ALA A 59 7.05 -20.49 -30.72
N GLY A 60 5.85 -20.04 -31.13
CA GLY A 60 5.24 -18.77 -30.75
C GLY A 60 4.01 -18.84 -29.84
N GLY A 61 3.83 -19.96 -29.12
CA GLY A 61 2.71 -20.14 -28.20
C GLY A 61 2.67 -19.12 -27.04
N LEU A 62 1.44 -18.80 -26.61
CA LEU A 62 1.16 -18.05 -25.39
C LEU A 62 1.68 -18.84 -24.19
N LYS A 63 2.72 -18.36 -23.51
CA LYS A 63 3.21 -18.97 -22.27
C LYS A 63 2.54 -18.28 -21.08
N LYS A 64 1.66 -18.97 -20.37
CA LYS A 64 1.16 -18.50 -19.07
C LYS A 64 2.02 -19.03 -17.95
N GLN A 65 2.45 -18.15 -17.05
CA GLN A 65 3.17 -18.48 -15.84
C GLN A 65 2.32 -18.14 -14.63
N PHE A 66 2.31 -19.03 -13.64
CA PHE A 66 1.74 -18.79 -12.33
C PHE A 66 2.82 -18.82 -11.26
N GLU A 67 2.69 -17.92 -10.29
CA GLU A 67 3.57 -17.82 -9.13
C GLU A 67 2.72 -17.76 -7.85
N LEU A 68 3.03 -18.65 -6.90
CA LEU A 68 2.55 -18.59 -5.52
C LEU A 68 3.71 -18.14 -4.63
N ARG A 69 3.65 -16.94 -4.09
CA ARG A 69 4.64 -16.43 -3.13
C ARG A 69 4.16 -16.65 -1.71
N LEU A 70 4.98 -17.30 -0.91
CA LEU A 70 4.79 -17.57 0.52
C LEU A 70 5.67 -16.63 1.34
N ILE A 71 5.06 -15.94 2.30
CA ILE A 71 5.69 -14.98 3.19
C ILE A 71 5.50 -15.49 4.62
N PHE A 72 6.59 -15.73 5.31
CA PHE A 72 6.58 -16.40 6.61
C PHE A 72 6.60 -15.38 7.76
N ASP A 73 5.71 -15.58 8.73
CA ASP A 73 5.67 -14.87 10.00
C ASP A 73 5.97 -15.89 11.11
N ASP A 74 7.25 -15.95 11.50
CA ASP A 74 7.73 -16.94 12.46
C ASP A 74 7.24 -16.70 13.89
N LEU A 75 6.97 -15.45 14.25
CA LEU A 75 6.45 -15.09 15.57
C LEU A 75 5.03 -15.64 15.76
N ASN A 76 4.18 -15.48 14.75
CA ASN A 76 2.79 -15.93 14.80
C ASN A 76 2.58 -17.35 14.26
N LYS A 77 3.62 -17.98 13.71
CA LYS A 77 3.56 -19.27 12.98
C LYS A 77 2.51 -19.25 11.88
N ILE A 78 2.54 -18.17 11.11
CA ILE A 78 1.61 -17.88 10.04
C ILE A 78 2.36 -17.80 8.70
N VAL A 79 1.78 -18.37 7.65
CA VAL A 79 2.20 -18.17 6.26
C VAL A 79 1.16 -17.33 5.55
N LYS A 80 1.57 -16.15 5.08
CA LYS A 80 0.79 -15.31 4.15
C LYS A 80 1.15 -15.72 2.74
N TYR A 81 0.22 -15.57 1.80
CA TYR A 81 0.50 -15.89 0.41
C TYR A 81 -0.02 -14.85 -0.56
N LYS A 82 0.57 -14.81 -1.75
CA LYS A 82 0.14 -14.00 -2.89
C LYS A 82 0.23 -14.86 -4.15
N GLU A 83 -0.87 -14.93 -4.89
CA GLU A 83 -0.87 -15.53 -6.22
C GLU A 83 -0.69 -14.44 -7.26
N LYS A 84 0.05 -14.77 -8.32
CA LYS A 84 0.31 -13.90 -9.46
C LYS A 84 0.28 -14.75 -10.72
N SER A 85 -0.52 -14.36 -11.71
CA SER A 85 -0.43 -14.90 -13.06
C SER A 85 0.20 -13.88 -14.00
N SER A 86 0.93 -14.35 -15.02
CA SER A 86 1.53 -13.52 -16.05
C SER A 86 1.39 -14.19 -17.42
N ASP A 87 0.95 -13.41 -18.40
CA ASP A 87 0.89 -13.81 -19.81
C ASP A 87 2.19 -13.40 -20.52
N LEU A 88 2.85 -14.36 -21.18
CA LEU A 88 4.04 -14.14 -22.01
C LEU A 88 3.70 -14.52 -23.45
N GLU A 89 3.61 -13.54 -24.35
CA GLU A 89 3.42 -13.76 -25.79
C GLU A 89 4.80 -13.82 -26.47
N TRP A 90 5.11 -14.89 -27.20
CA TRP A 90 6.31 -14.95 -28.05
C TRP A 90 5.94 -14.61 -29.49
N ASP A 91 6.57 -13.59 -30.05
CA ASP A 91 6.39 -13.20 -31.44
C ASP A 91 7.47 -13.88 -32.29
N ALA A 92 7.13 -14.94 -33.04
CA ALA A 92 8.11 -15.65 -33.86
C ALA A 92 8.69 -14.79 -35.01
N SER A 93 8.06 -13.65 -35.34
CA SER A 93 8.51 -12.73 -36.41
C SER A 93 9.58 -11.75 -35.95
N ILE A 94 9.78 -11.59 -34.64
CA ILE A 94 10.78 -10.70 -34.05
C ILE A 94 11.57 -11.55 -33.06
N LYS A 95 12.90 -11.66 -33.18
CA LYS A 95 13.75 -12.39 -32.21
C LYS A 95 13.81 -11.70 -30.83
N ALA A 96 12.68 -11.23 -30.30
CA ALA A 96 12.55 -10.45 -29.08
C ALA A 96 11.30 -10.88 -28.28
N PHE A 97 11.45 -11.03 -26.96
CA PHE A 97 10.36 -11.32 -26.04
C PHE A 97 9.43 -10.10 -25.93
N LYS A 98 8.16 -10.20 -26.36
CA LYS A 98 7.13 -9.19 -26.06
C LYS A 98 6.37 -9.57 -24.81
N PHE A 99 6.77 -9.01 -23.67
CA PHE A 99 6.06 -9.17 -22.41
C PHE A 99 4.73 -8.38 -22.44
N LYS A 100 3.62 -9.02 -22.81
CA LYS A 100 2.29 -8.44 -22.60
C LYS A 100 1.86 -8.66 -21.15
N LYS A 101 2.33 -7.77 -20.28
CA LYS A 101 2.15 -7.85 -18.82
C LYS A 101 0.69 -7.60 -18.41
N SER A 102 -0.16 -8.62 -18.55
CA SER A 102 -1.41 -8.71 -17.80
C SER A 102 -1.09 -9.45 -16.50
N VAL A 103 -1.04 -8.73 -15.38
CA VAL A 103 -0.79 -9.32 -14.06
C VAL A 103 -2.09 -9.31 -13.28
N GLN A 104 -2.57 -10.49 -12.93
CA GLN A 104 -3.76 -10.66 -12.11
C GLN A 104 -3.36 -11.18 -10.73
N TYR A 105 -3.97 -10.61 -9.69
CA TYR A 105 -3.81 -10.99 -8.29
C TYR A 105 -5.16 -11.48 -7.75
N GLY A 106 -5.18 -12.63 -7.09
CA GLY A 106 -6.42 -13.22 -6.55
C GLY A 106 -6.16 -14.47 -5.71
N LYS A 107 -7.19 -14.97 -5.02
CA LYS A 107 -7.13 -16.18 -4.16
C LYS A 107 -7.36 -17.50 -4.88
N ARG A 108 -7.82 -17.40 -6.12
CA ARG A 108 -8.23 -18.51 -6.96
C ARG A 108 -8.20 -18.00 -8.39
N LEU A 109 -7.12 -18.34 -9.08
CA LEU A 109 -6.96 -18.05 -10.49
C LEU A 109 -7.47 -19.26 -11.26
N GLU A 110 -8.64 -19.09 -11.85
CA GLU A 110 -9.14 -19.98 -12.88
C GLU A 110 -9.06 -19.26 -14.21
N PHE A 111 -8.53 -19.92 -15.22
CA PHE A 111 -8.66 -19.46 -16.59
C PHE A 111 -8.87 -20.64 -17.51
N ASP A 112 -9.73 -20.40 -18.51
CA ASP A 112 -10.07 -21.38 -19.51
C ASP A 112 -9.45 -20.91 -20.83
N MET A 113 -8.53 -21.71 -21.38
CA MET A 113 -8.11 -21.53 -22.77
C MET A 113 -9.12 -22.27 -23.64
N GLY A 114 -10.01 -21.54 -24.30
CA GLY A 114 -11.08 -22.10 -25.12
C GLY A 114 -10.58 -23.02 -26.23
N ALA A 115 -11.40 -24.02 -26.59
CA ALA A 115 -11.09 -24.95 -27.67
C ALA A 115 -10.92 -24.19 -29.00
N SER A 116 -9.75 -24.27 -29.61
CA SER A 116 -9.45 -23.68 -30.91
C SER A 116 -9.30 -24.77 -31.97
N TRP A 117 -9.58 -24.40 -33.23
CA TRP A 117 -9.21 -25.22 -34.38
C TRP A 117 -7.79 -24.84 -34.78
N GLY A 118 -6.88 -25.82 -34.84
CA GLY A 118 -5.48 -25.56 -35.19
C GLY A 118 -4.84 -26.71 -35.98
N MET A 119 -3.72 -26.38 -36.63
CA MET A 119 -2.92 -27.33 -37.42
C MET A 119 -2.01 -28.13 -36.48
N ARG A 120 -2.13 -29.45 -36.47
CA ARG A 120 -1.24 -30.35 -35.73
C ARG A 120 0.11 -30.47 -36.46
N GLN A 121 1.16 -30.95 -35.77
CA GLN A 121 2.48 -31.17 -36.38
C GLN A 121 2.46 -32.10 -37.61
N ASN A 122 1.47 -32.99 -37.72
CA ASN A 122 1.26 -33.85 -38.89
C ASN A 122 0.47 -33.18 -40.04
N GLY A 123 0.25 -31.86 -39.98
CA GLY A 123 -0.46 -31.10 -41.01
C GLY A 123 -1.99 -31.26 -41.00
N THR A 124 -2.56 -31.96 -40.01
CA THR A 124 -4.02 -32.14 -39.92
C THR A 124 -4.67 -31.02 -39.11
N ILE A 125 -5.80 -30.51 -39.61
CA ILE A 125 -6.64 -29.56 -38.89
C ILE A 125 -7.52 -30.33 -37.91
N GLY A 126 -7.47 -29.98 -36.62
CA GLY A 126 -8.28 -30.64 -35.60
C GLY A 126 -8.72 -29.71 -34.49
N LYS A 127 -9.75 -30.14 -33.75
CA LYS A 127 -10.11 -29.51 -32.47
C LYS A 127 -8.97 -29.72 -31.48
N ILE A 128 -8.53 -28.62 -30.88
CA ILE A 128 -7.60 -28.64 -29.75
C ILE A 128 -8.46 -28.50 -28.49
N TYR A 129 -8.35 -29.46 -27.58
CA TYR A 129 -9.11 -29.44 -26.35
C TYR A 129 -8.60 -28.32 -25.45
N GLY A 130 -9.52 -27.47 -25.00
CA GLY A 130 -9.19 -26.38 -24.09
C GLY A 130 -8.66 -26.89 -22.76
N TYR A 131 -7.68 -26.20 -22.20
CA TYR A 131 -7.16 -26.47 -20.86
C TYR A 131 -7.80 -25.48 -19.89
N LYS A 132 -8.41 -26.02 -18.84
CA LYS A 132 -8.87 -25.26 -17.69
C LYS A 132 -7.82 -25.35 -16.60
N PHE A 133 -7.19 -24.23 -16.28
CA PHE A 133 -6.27 -24.12 -15.15
C PHE A 133 -7.05 -23.79 -13.88
N ASN A 134 -6.68 -24.42 -12.77
CA ASN A 134 -7.14 -24.05 -11.43
C ASN A 134 -5.95 -23.96 -10.48
N SER A 135 -5.77 -22.81 -9.81
CA SER A 135 -4.65 -22.60 -8.88
C SER A 135 -4.65 -23.55 -7.68
N THR A 136 -5.77 -24.20 -7.36
CA THR A 136 -5.84 -25.21 -6.28
C THR A 136 -4.93 -26.41 -6.52
N GLU A 137 -4.65 -26.76 -7.78
CA GLU A 137 -3.70 -27.82 -8.15
C GLU A 137 -2.28 -27.56 -7.62
N ILE A 138 -1.95 -26.30 -7.32
CA ILE A 138 -0.68 -25.90 -6.72
C ILE A 138 -0.85 -25.58 -5.24
N THR A 139 -1.87 -24.80 -4.89
CA THR A 139 -1.99 -24.31 -3.51
C THR A 139 -2.24 -25.44 -2.53
N ASP A 140 -3.04 -26.45 -2.90
CA ASP A 140 -3.44 -27.53 -2.01
C ASP A 140 -2.24 -28.35 -1.51
N PRO A 141 -1.38 -28.93 -2.37
CA PRO A 141 -0.22 -29.70 -1.89
C PRO A 141 0.76 -28.85 -1.08
N VAL A 142 0.97 -27.57 -1.46
CA VAL A 142 1.81 -26.65 -0.69
C VAL A 142 1.21 -26.34 0.68
N PHE A 143 -0.10 -26.13 0.74
CA PHE A 143 -0.83 -25.80 1.96
C PHE A 143 -0.91 -26.96 2.92
N ASP A 144 -1.03 -28.19 2.40
CA ASP A 144 -1.05 -29.38 3.23
C ASP A 144 0.30 -29.58 3.93
N VAL A 145 1.42 -29.40 3.23
CA VAL A 145 2.76 -29.39 3.88
C VAL A 145 2.86 -28.32 4.97
N ILE A 146 2.34 -27.11 4.73
CA ILE A 146 2.36 -26.02 5.73
C ILE A 146 1.53 -26.40 6.97
N LYS A 147 0.32 -26.93 6.78
CA LYS A 147 -0.58 -27.35 7.86
C LYS A 147 0.00 -28.52 8.66
N ASP A 148 0.59 -29.50 7.98
CA ASP A 148 1.24 -30.68 8.58
C ASP A 148 2.46 -30.29 9.43
N CYS A 149 3.08 -29.16 9.10
CA CYS A 149 4.14 -28.55 9.90
C CYS A 149 3.62 -27.76 11.12
N GLY A 150 2.30 -27.70 11.32
CA GLY A 150 1.66 -26.98 12.41
C GLY A 150 1.56 -25.47 12.20
N TRP A 151 1.83 -24.97 10.98
CA TRP A 151 1.71 -23.56 10.65
C TRP A 151 0.29 -23.23 10.15
N ASN A 152 -0.17 -22.02 10.43
CA ASN A 152 -1.46 -21.54 9.94
C ASN A 152 -1.28 -20.76 8.63
N ILE A 153 -2.25 -20.87 7.72
CA ILE A 153 -2.25 -20.07 6.50
C ILE A 153 -3.17 -18.89 6.70
N ASP A 154 -2.62 -17.70 6.55
CA ASP A 154 -3.38 -16.47 6.65
C ASP A 154 -4.05 -16.16 5.31
N LEU A 155 -5.34 -16.51 5.27
CA LEU A 155 -6.23 -16.22 4.16
C LEU A 155 -6.62 -14.72 4.12
N SER A 156 -6.21 -13.86 5.06
CA SER A 156 -6.63 -12.46 5.16
C SER A 156 -5.92 -11.50 4.19
N VAL A 157 -4.96 -11.96 3.37
CA VAL A 157 -4.37 -11.18 2.27
C VAL A 157 -5.41 -10.79 1.18
N LEU A 158 -6.69 -11.13 1.40
CA LEU A 158 -7.88 -10.61 0.74
C LEU A 158 -8.01 -9.10 0.65
N ASP A 159 -7.32 -8.31 1.48
CA ASP A 159 -7.70 -6.90 1.61
C ASP A 159 -6.60 -5.85 1.64
N LYS A 160 -5.73 -5.88 0.63
CA LYS A 160 -4.97 -4.67 0.25
C LYS A 160 -5.58 -3.95 -0.95
N LYS A 161 -6.93 -3.87 -0.98
CA LYS A 161 -7.68 -2.82 -1.70
C LYS A 161 -8.31 -1.80 -0.74
N ILE A 162 -8.42 -2.14 0.55
CA ILE A 162 -8.88 -1.22 1.61
C ILE A 162 -7.88 -0.09 1.94
N SER A 163 -6.59 -0.22 1.66
CA SER A 163 -5.61 0.78 2.10
C SER A 163 -5.55 2.09 1.28
N ARG A 164 -6.33 2.24 0.20
CA ARG A 164 -6.44 3.53 -0.52
C ARG A 164 -7.78 4.22 -0.28
N LYS A 165 -8.88 3.45 -0.17
CA LYS A 165 -10.22 4.00 0.05
C LYS A 165 -10.46 4.38 1.52
N ALA A 166 -9.97 3.59 2.48
CA ALA A 166 -10.14 3.91 3.90
C ALA A 166 -9.31 5.13 4.34
N ILE A 167 -8.10 5.31 3.78
CA ILE A 167 -7.29 6.51 4.04
C ILE A 167 -8.00 7.78 3.53
N LEU A 168 -8.57 7.73 2.33
CA LEU A 168 -9.36 8.82 1.76
C LEU A 168 -10.60 9.16 2.60
N CYS A 169 -11.30 8.16 3.14
CA CYS A 169 -12.54 8.38 3.90
C CYS A 169 -12.35 8.69 5.39
N VAL A 170 -11.20 8.38 6.00
CA VAL A 170 -10.99 8.55 7.45
C VAL A 170 -9.91 9.59 7.76
N VAL A 171 -8.76 9.52 7.09
CA VAL A 171 -7.61 10.37 7.41
C VAL A 171 -7.79 11.78 6.86
N ILE A 172 -8.29 11.93 5.64
CA ILE A 172 -8.55 13.25 5.03
C ILE A 172 -9.59 14.05 5.82
N PRO A 173 -10.78 13.52 6.19
CA PRO A 173 -11.71 14.30 7.00
C PRO A 173 -11.15 14.60 8.40
N LEU A 174 -10.36 13.71 9.02
CA LEU A 174 -9.70 14.03 10.29
C LEU A 174 -8.69 15.17 10.16
N ILE A 175 -7.90 15.20 9.09
CA ILE A 175 -6.98 16.32 8.81
C ILE A 175 -7.76 17.61 8.56
N VAL A 176 -8.85 17.57 7.79
CA VAL A 176 -9.71 18.75 7.55
C VAL A 176 -10.31 19.26 8.85
N VAL A 177 -10.82 18.38 9.72
CA VAL A 177 -11.35 18.75 11.04
C VAL A 177 -10.24 19.36 11.91
N ALA A 178 -9.03 18.79 11.91
CA ALA A 178 -7.90 19.34 12.64
C ALA A 178 -7.50 20.73 12.11
N PHE A 179 -7.50 20.94 10.80
CA PHE A 179 -7.23 22.26 10.19
C PHE A 179 -8.33 23.28 10.51
N ILE A 180 -9.60 22.89 10.49
CA ILE A 180 -10.72 23.76 10.88
C ILE A 180 -10.61 24.12 12.37
N ALA A 181 -10.32 23.15 13.23
CA ALA A 181 -10.13 23.37 14.66
C ALA A 181 -8.92 24.28 14.94
N LEU A 182 -7.80 24.07 14.23
CA LEU A 182 -6.62 24.92 14.33
C LEU A 182 -6.91 26.34 13.84
N GLY A 183 -7.64 26.48 12.73
CA GLY A 183 -8.09 27.78 12.22
C GLY A 183 -9.00 28.51 13.21
N ALA A 184 -9.96 27.81 13.82
CA ALA A 184 -10.83 28.37 14.86
C ALA A 184 -10.04 28.77 16.11
N LEU A 185 -9.09 27.95 16.55
CA LEU A 185 -8.21 28.24 17.69
C LEU A 185 -7.39 29.51 17.42
N LEU A 186 -6.74 29.60 16.26
CA LEU A 186 -5.99 30.79 15.86
C LEU A 186 -6.90 32.02 15.73
N PHE A 187 -8.11 31.86 15.19
CA PHE A 187 -9.09 32.95 15.09
C PHE A 187 -9.50 33.48 16.47
N THR A 188 -9.73 32.60 17.45
CA THR A 188 -10.04 33.02 18.83
C THR A 188 -8.85 33.71 19.51
N SER A 189 -7.61 33.31 19.21
CA SER A 189 -6.43 33.99 19.74
C SER A 189 -6.21 35.40 19.17
N MET A 190 -6.71 35.68 17.96
CA MET A 190 -6.58 36.99 17.31
C MET A 190 -7.73 37.97 17.60
N SER A 191 -8.81 37.56 18.27
CA SER A 191 -9.91 38.48 18.61
C SER A 191 -9.44 39.62 19.52
N GLY A 192 -8.58 39.32 20.50
CA GLY A 192 -8.02 40.33 21.41
C GLY A 192 -7.20 41.41 20.69
N VAL A 193 -6.54 41.07 19.57
CA VAL A 193 -5.77 42.04 18.76
C VAL A 193 -6.71 43.05 18.07
N LYS A 194 -7.89 42.61 17.64
CA LYS A 194 -8.89 43.50 17.00
C LYS A 194 -9.48 44.50 18.00
N ASP A 195 -9.73 44.06 19.23
CA ASP A 195 -10.31 44.92 20.26
C ASP A 195 -9.28 45.92 20.81
N ALA A 196 -8.01 45.52 20.93
CA ALA A 196 -6.91 46.43 21.27
C ALA A 196 -6.70 47.51 20.19
N ALA A 197 -6.71 47.15 18.91
CA ALA A 197 -6.59 48.11 17.81
C ALA A 197 -7.78 49.08 17.74
N ARG A 198 -9.01 48.61 18.06
CA ARG A 198 -10.18 49.51 18.16
C ARG A 198 -10.05 50.49 19.32
N ALA A 199 -9.62 50.02 20.48
CA ALA A 199 -9.42 50.86 21.65
C ALA A 199 -8.37 51.96 21.38
N GLU A 200 -7.26 51.63 20.71
CA GLU A 200 -6.25 52.60 20.29
C GLU A 200 -6.85 53.65 19.32
N VAL A 201 -7.62 53.22 18.32
CA VAL A 201 -8.28 54.13 17.36
C VAL A 201 -9.33 55.03 18.03
N ASP A 202 -10.09 54.52 19.00
CA ASP A 202 -11.07 55.31 19.73
C ASP A 202 -10.39 56.37 20.62
N LEU A 203 -9.28 56.03 21.27
CA LEU A 203 -8.47 56.97 22.05
C LEU A 203 -7.87 58.08 21.16
N LEU A 204 -7.39 57.73 19.97
CA LEU A 204 -6.93 58.71 18.99
C LEU A 204 -8.08 59.63 18.53
N ARG A 205 -9.28 59.08 18.31
CA ARG A 205 -10.45 59.86 17.90
C ARG A 205 -10.92 60.81 19.00
N SER A 206 -10.83 60.42 20.27
CA SER A 206 -11.16 61.28 21.41
C SER A 206 -10.06 62.28 21.77
N GLY A 207 -8.98 62.34 21.00
CA GLY A 207 -7.85 63.25 21.22
C GLY A 207 -6.91 62.82 22.36
N ASN A 208 -7.07 61.60 22.90
CA ASN A 208 -6.24 61.07 23.97
C ASN A 208 -5.01 60.33 23.41
N VAL A 209 -4.13 61.08 22.76
CA VAL A 209 -2.98 60.57 21.99
C VAL A 209 -1.94 59.88 22.89
N ILE A 210 -1.84 60.31 24.15
CA ILE A 210 -0.91 59.76 25.14
C ILE A 210 -1.33 58.34 25.56
N GLU A 211 -2.61 58.14 25.87
CA GLU A 211 -3.13 56.82 26.22
C GLU A 211 -3.14 55.89 25.02
N ALA A 212 -3.48 56.39 23.83
CA ALA A 212 -3.38 55.60 22.59
C ALA A 212 -1.95 55.06 22.38
N TYR A 213 -0.93 55.88 22.62
CA TYR A 213 0.46 55.45 22.52
C TYR A 213 0.85 54.35 23.51
N GLN A 214 0.33 54.41 24.74
CA GLN A 214 0.56 53.37 25.75
C GLN A 214 -0.07 52.02 25.39
N HIS A 215 -1.14 52.04 24.58
CA HIS A 215 -1.77 50.85 24.02
C HIS A 215 -1.18 50.37 22.68
N SER A 216 -0.27 51.16 22.09
CA SER A 216 0.40 50.82 20.83
C SER A 216 1.42 49.66 21.00
N SER A 217 1.91 49.11 19.89
CA SER A 217 2.76 47.92 19.91
C SER A 217 4.08 48.11 20.68
N SER A 218 4.60 47.03 21.27
CA SER A 218 5.90 47.04 21.96
C SER A 218 7.06 47.43 21.04
N GLU A 219 6.95 47.19 19.74
CA GLU A 219 7.95 47.64 18.76
C GLU A 219 7.99 49.17 18.65
N LEU A 220 6.84 49.86 18.66
CA LEU A 220 6.79 51.32 18.69
C LEU A 220 7.35 51.88 20.00
N GLN A 221 6.96 51.28 21.13
CA GLN A 221 7.44 51.67 22.47
C GLN A 221 8.95 51.42 22.68
N SER A 222 9.54 50.49 21.94
CA SER A 222 10.98 50.26 21.95
C SER A 222 11.78 51.33 21.20
N ARG A 223 11.15 52.00 20.21
CA ARG A 223 11.79 53.01 19.37
C ARG A 223 11.74 54.39 20.01
N ILE A 224 10.70 54.68 20.77
CA ILE A 224 10.58 55.92 21.53
C ILE A 224 10.00 55.63 22.91
N SER A 225 10.70 56.03 23.97
CA SER A 225 10.23 55.77 25.33
C SER A 225 8.93 56.54 25.60
N ASN A 226 8.07 56.03 26.49
CA ASN A 226 6.84 56.74 26.87
C ASN A 226 7.16 58.16 27.38
N SER A 227 8.24 58.33 28.15
CA SER A 227 8.68 59.64 28.64
C SER A 227 9.10 60.60 27.52
N ASP A 228 9.79 60.11 26.49
CA ASP A 228 10.20 60.95 25.36
C ASP A 228 8.98 61.33 24.51
N PHE A 229 8.06 60.38 24.31
CA PHE A 229 6.81 60.64 23.62
C PHE A 229 5.95 61.70 24.35
N GLN A 230 5.80 61.58 25.68
CA GLN A 230 5.12 62.61 26.49
C GLN A 230 5.73 63.99 26.29
N GLN A 231 7.07 64.09 26.29
CA GLN A 231 7.78 65.34 26.13
C GLN A 231 7.54 65.97 24.75
N ILE A 232 7.54 65.16 23.68
CA ILE A 232 7.26 65.63 22.32
C ILE A 232 5.84 66.18 22.21
N ILE A 233 4.84 65.46 22.74
CA ILE A 233 3.44 65.92 22.72
C ILE A 233 3.26 67.18 23.55
N GLN A 234 3.86 67.26 24.74
CA GLN A 234 3.82 68.47 25.58
C GLN A 234 4.55 69.67 24.97
N TRP A 235 5.61 69.42 24.20
CA TRP A 235 6.32 70.46 23.46
C TRP A 235 5.48 70.95 22.30
N ASN A 236 4.89 70.05 21.50
CA ASN A 236 4.02 70.39 20.37
C ASN A 236 2.75 71.14 20.81
N ASN A 237 2.18 70.79 21.96
CA ASN A 237 1.02 71.51 22.52
C ASN A 237 1.37 72.93 22.98
N ARG A 238 2.63 73.19 23.35
CA ARG A 238 3.13 74.52 23.73
C ARG A 238 3.60 75.34 22.54
N HIS A 239 4.07 74.67 21.49
CA HIS A 239 4.62 75.25 20.27
C HIS A 239 4.04 74.55 19.04
N PRO A 240 2.77 74.83 18.69
CA PRO A 240 2.13 74.16 17.56
C PRO A 240 2.86 74.53 16.27
N LEU A 241 3.41 73.53 15.59
CA LEU A 241 3.92 73.68 14.23
C LEU A 241 2.71 73.67 13.28
N PHE A 242 2.11 74.85 13.08
CA PHE A 242 0.99 75.17 12.18
C PHE A 242 -0.16 74.15 12.12
#